data_AF-A0A7X8G1X8-F1
#
_entry.id   AF-A0A7X8G1X8-F1
#
_cell.length_a   1.000
_cell.length_b   1.000
_cell.length_c   1.000
_cell.angle_alpha   90.00
_cell.angle_beta   90.00
_cell.angle_gamma   90.00
#
_symmetry.space_group_name_H-M   'P 1'
#
loop_
_entity.id
_entity.type
_entity.pdbx_description
1 polymer ?
#
loop_
_entity_poly.entity_id
_entity_poly.type
_entity_poly.pdbx_seq_one_letter_code
_entity_poly.pdbx_strand_id
1 'polypeptide(L)' 'NCGHIHVGDKAPEVCPVCDHPKAHFQLYTKPY' A
#
# COMPACT_ATOMS: atom_id res chain seq x y z
N ASN A 1 -1.38 -2.51 9.28
CA ASN A 1 -1.58 -1.37 8.35
C ASN A 1 -0.91 -0.12 8.91
N CYS A 2 0.25 0.30 8.37
CA CYS A 2 1.01 1.46 8.86
C CYS A 2 0.64 2.82 8.22
N GLY A 3 -0.25 2.84 7.23
CA GLY A 3 -0.62 4.07 6.50
C GLY A 3 0.32 4.45 5.35
N HIS A 4 1.27 3.60 4.98
CA HIS A 4 2.14 3.84 3.81
C HIS A 4 1.31 3.92 2.51
N ILE A 5 1.43 5.04 1.79
CA ILE A 5 0.84 5.23 0.46
C ILE A 5 1.96 5.01 -0.57
N HIS A 6 1.81 3.95 -1.37
CA HIS A 6 2.69 3.67 -2.49
C HIS A 6 2.10 4.25 -3.78
N VAL A 7 2.91 4.93 -4.60
CA VAL A 7 2.52 5.46 -5.91
C VAL A 7 3.23 4.67 -7.00
N GLY A 8 2.46 3.95 -7.81
CA GLY A 8 2.94 3.10 -8.89
C GLY A 8 1.83 2.19 -9.40
N ASP A 9 2.08 1.48 -10.50
CA ASP A 9 1.06 0.62 -11.13
C ASP A 9 0.65 -0.59 -10.28
N LYS A 10 1.50 -1.00 -9.32
CA LYS A 10 1.28 -2.20 -8.49
C LYS A 10 1.76 -1.95 -7.07
N ALA A 11 1.03 -2.50 -6.09
CA ALA A 11 1.52 -2.56 -4.72
C ALA A 11 2.74 -3.51 -4.58
N PRO A 12 3.73 -3.15 -3.75
CA PRO A 12 4.93 -3.97 -3.51
C PRO A 12 4.58 -5.29 -2.81
N GLU A 13 5.46 -6.29 -2.91
CA GLU A 13 5.27 -7.60 -2.24
C GLU A 13 5.30 -7.48 -0.71
N VAL A 14 6.14 -6.58 -0.21
CA VAL A 14 6.31 -6.27 1.21
C VAL A 14 6.34 -4.75 1.39
N CYS A 15 5.68 -4.25 2.44
CA CYS A 15 5.69 -2.82 2.77
C CYS A 15 7.09 -2.38 3.23
N PRO A 16 7.72 -1.39 2.59
CA PRO A 16 9.08 -0.93 2.94
C PRO A 16 9.16 -0.19 4.28
N VAL A 17 8.03 0.05 4.95
CA VAL A 17 7.94 0.80 6.21
C VAL A 17 7.70 -0.13 7.42
N CYS A 18 6.99 -1.24 7.23
CA CYS A 18 6.55 -2.08 8.35
C CYS A 18 6.57 -3.58 8.06
N ASP A 19 7.21 -3.99 6.96
CA ASP A 19 7.45 -5.38 6.58
C ASP A 19 6.21 -6.27 6.46
N HIS A 20 5.01 -5.68 6.41
CA HIS A 20 3.77 -6.42 6.18
C HIS A 20 3.60 -6.79 4.70
N PRO A 21 2.95 -7.94 4.41
CA PRO A 21 2.78 -8.41 3.05
C PRO A 21 1.79 -7.55 2.25
N LYS A 22 1.87 -7.66 0.93
CA LYS A 22 1.01 -6.98 -0.06
C LYS A 22 -0.49 -7.05 0.24
N ALA A 23 -0.95 -8.11 0.90
CA ALA A 23 -2.35 -8.32 1.29
C ALA A 23 -2.93 -7.18 2.16
N HIS A 24 -2.07 -6.37 2.79
CA HIS A 24 -2.45 -5.20 3.58
C HIS A 24 -2.64 -3.91 2.78
N PHE A 25 -2.29 -3.89 1.49
CA PHE A 25 -2.52 -2.75 0.61
C PHE A 25 -3.92 -2.78 0.01
N GLN A 26 -4.45 -1.58 -0.25
CA GLN A 26 -5.73 -1.37 -0.91
C GLN A 26 -5.59 -0.23 -1.92
N LEU A 27 -6.47 -0.18 -2.93
CA LEU A 27 -6.51 0.95 -3.86
C LEU A 27 -6.92 2.20 -3.11
N TYR A 28 -6.09 3.24 -3.21
CA TYR A 28 -6.44 4.56 -2.70
C TYR A 28 -7.28 5.28 -3.76
N THR A 29 -8.54 5.54 -3.43
CA THR A 29 -9.44 6.38 -4.23
C THR A 29 -9.78 7.63 -3.44
N LYS A 30 -9.69 8.80 -4.07
CA LYS A 30 -10.13 10.05 -3.47
C LYS A 30 -11.62 10.24 -3.77
N PRO A 31 -12.49 10.37 -2.76
CA PRO A 31 -13.89 10.76 -3.01
C PRO A 31 -13.95 12.17 -3.61
N TYR A 32 -14.93 12.41 -4.48
CA TYR A 32 -15.17 13.70 -5.14
C TYR A 32 -15.49 14.81 -4.14
#